data_AF-A0A931FRZ3-F1
#
_entry.id   AF-A0A931FRZ3-F1
#
_cell.length_a   1.000
_cell.length_b   1.000
_cell.length_c   1.000
_cell.angle_alpha   90.00
_cell.angle_beta   90.00
_cell.angle_gamma   90.00
#
_symmetry.space_group_name_H-M   'P 1'
#
loop_
_entity.id
_entity.type
_entity.pdbx_description
1 polymer ?
#
loop_
_entity_poly.entity_id
_entity_poly.type
_entity_poly.pdbx_seq_one_letter_code
_entity_poly.pdbx_strand_id
1 'polypeptide(L)'
;MLLTCYGCSNAQQKSPALFNFEEYKTISKPTTKQDSAIVFITLILDKKYEQAEKLYPAMFKIDVAPFMSEGTEYNPYLAEVGEFVNDYMNTYDGVSLAVFLENKYNAHDNVYDMLLRGSLRADSTNVPAMFLLAKLRYKNDITDDAYYLVQHMMKLEPDNKKVRELNAYFKDNHEPLGDNLPNFDTFIRQEVYYRELE
;
A
#
# COMPACT_ATOMS: atom_id res chain seq x y z
N MET A 1 -17.97 30.48 48.19
CA MET A 1 -16.73 29.72 47.87
C MET A 1 -17.10 28.79 46.72
N LEU A 2 -16.78 29.15 45.47
CA LEU A 2 -15.52 28.88 44.74
C LEU A 2 -15.29 27.35 44.60
N LEU A 3 -15.61 26.80 43.41
CA LEU A 3 -14.67 26.26 42.38
C LEU A 3 -14.29 24.79 42.67
N THR A 4 -14.25 23.85 41.74
CA THR A 4 -13.91 23.92 40.31
C THR A 4 -14.35 22.62 39.60
N CYS A 5 -14.78 22.75 38.34
CA CYS A 5 -14.90 21.69 37.34
C CYS A 5 -13.51 21.28 36.82
N TYR A 6 -13.22 19.98 36.69
CA TYR A 6 -12.22 19.42 35.77
C TYR A 6 -12.51 17.93 35.61
N GLY A 7 -12.67 17.32 34.45
CA GLY A 7 -12.70 17.81 33.08
C GLY A 7 -12.98 16.58 32.23
N CYS A 8 -14.07 16.58 31.47
CA CYS A 8 -14.19 15.64 30.36
C CYS A 8 -13.13 16.05 29.35
N SER A 9 -12.00 15.34 29.34
CA SER A 9 -11.16 15.32 28.16
C SER A 9 -12.02 14.71 27.06
N ASN A 10 -12.57 15.57 26.19
CA ASN A 10 -12.99 15.12 24.87
C ASN A 10 -11.75 14.48 24.25
N ALA A 11 -11.69 13.15 24.22
CA ALA A 11 -10.80 12.44 23.34
C ALA A 11 -11.18 12.92 21.94
N GLN A 12 -10.43 13.92 21.45
CA GLN A 12 -10.63 14.48 20.14
C GLN A 12 -10.44 13.31 19.19
N GLN A 13 -11.53 12.83 18.60
CA GLN A 13 -11.55 11.70 17.70
C GLN A 13 -10.60 12.05 16.57
N LYS A 14 -9.38 11.51 16.62
CA LYS A 14 -8.35 11.76 15.62
C LYS A 14 -8.95 11.31 14.29
N SER A 15 -9.14 12.25 13.35
CA SER A 15 -9.60 11.90 12.01
C SER A 15 -8.60 10.91 11.43
N PRO A 16 -9.02 9.73 10.95
CA PRO A 16 -8.07 8.77 10.39
C PRO A 16 -7.34 9.38 9.18
N ALA A 17 -6.09 8.97 8.96
CA ALA A 17 -5.36 9.33 7.76
C ALA A 17 -6.12 8.87 6.52
N LEU A 18 -6.39 9.80 5.59
CA LEU A 18 -6.99 9.49 4.30
C LEU A 18 -5.92 9.00 3.32
N PHE A 19 -5.57 7.71 3.44
CA PHE A 19 -4.78 6.99 2.43
C PHE A 19 -5.61 6.77 1.15
N ASN A 20 -5.73 7.82 0.33
CA ASN A 20 -6.34 7.77 -0.99
C ASN A 20 -5.28 7.78 -2.09
N PHE A 21 -5.13 6.66 -2.82
CA PHE A 21 -4.16 6.52 -3.90
C PHE A 21 -4.59 7.23 -5.19
N GLU A 22 -5.90 7.32 -5.46
CA GLU A 22 -6.41 7.97 -6.69
C GLU A 22 -5.97 9.44 -6.78
N GLU A 23 -5.90 10.11 -5.62
CA GLU A 23 -5.44 11.50 -5.50
C GLU A 23 -3.92 11.66 -5.43
N TYR A 24 -3.17 10.58 -5.17
CA TYR A 24 -1.76 10.68 -4.82
C TYR A 24 -0.89 11.15 -5.99
N LYS A 25 -1.14 10.64 -7.21
CA LYS A 25 -0.26 10.89 -8.36
C LYS A 25 -0.98 11.28 -9.66
N THR A 26 -2.29 11.53 -9.61
CA THR A 26 -3.18 11.97 -10.71
C THR A 26 -2.48 12.17 -12.07
N ILE A 27 -2.61 11.18 -12.98
CA ILE A 27 -2.02 11.23 -14.32
C ILE A 27 -3.13 11.15 -15.36
N SER A 28 -3.30 12.20 -16.16
CA SER A 28 -4.29 12.24 -17.24
C SER A 28 -3.80 11.60 -18.54
N LYS A 29 -2.49 11.60 -18.79
CA LYS A 29 -1.88 11.03 -19.99
C LYS A 29 -0.52 10.41 -19.66
N PRO A 30 -0.38 9.08 -19.67
CA PRO A 30 0.88 8.43 -19.32
C PRO A 30 1.92 8.64 -20.44
N THR A 31 3.16 8.95 -20.06
CA THR A 31 4.28 9.11 -20.99
C THR A 31 5.45 8.16 -20.71
N THR A 32 5.44 7.52 -19.54
CA THR A 32 6.43 6.51 -19.11
C THR A 32 5.76 5.21 -18.68
N LYS A 33 6.56 4.13 -18.50
CA LYS A 33 6.05 2.88 -17.91
C LYS A 33 5.51 3.07 -16.50
N GLN A 34 6.18 3.90 -15.69
CA GLN A 34 5.73 4.25 -14.35
C GLN A 34 4.35 4.94 -14.40
N ASP A 35 4.16 5.88 -15.33
CA ASP A 35 2.88 6.55 -15.50
C ASP A 35 1.77 5.56 -15.89
N SER A 36 2.07 4.62 -16.81
CA SER A 36 1.13 3.58 -17.23
C SER A 36 0.73 2.68 -16.07
N ALA A 37 1.69 2.29 -15.21
CA ALA A 37 1.42 1.52 -14.00
C ALA A 37 0.48 2.27 -13.04
N ILE A 38 0.72 3.56 -12.82
CA ILE A 38 -0.13 4.40 -11.96
C ILE A 38 -1.54 4.54 -12.53
N VAL A 39 -1.67 4.83 -13.83
CA VAL A 39 -2.97 4.92 -14.50
C VAL A 39 -3.71 3.59 -14.40
N PHE A 40 -3.01 2.47 -14.62
CA PHE A 40 -3.58 1.13 -14.46
C PHE A 40 -4.09 0.89 -13.03
N ILE A 41 -3.28 1.21 -12.00
CA ILE A 41 -3.68 1.10 -10.59
C ILE A 41 -4.97 1.90 -10.34
N THR A 42 -5.05 3.14 -10.79
CA THR A 42 -6.27 3.96 -10.68
C THR A 42 -7.47 3.29 -11.35
N LEU A 43 -7.31 2.75 -12.55
CA LEU A 43 -8.39 2.05 -13.26
C LEU A 43 -8.85 0.79 -12.52
N ILE A 44 -7.95 0.04 -11.89
CA ILE A 44 -8.29 -1.12 -11.07
C ILE A 44 -9.07 -0.70 -9.82
N LEU A 45 -8.63 0.34 -9.11
CA LEU A 45 -9.34 0.88 -7.93
C LEU A 45 -10.74 1.40 -8.29
N ASP A 46 -10.87 2.03 -9.46
CA ASP A 46 -12.14 2.47 -10.06
C ASP A 46 -13.02 1.32 -10.60
N LYS A 47 -12.57 0.06 -10.52
CA LYS A 47 -13.22 -1.13 -11.10
C LYS A 47 -13.44 -1.04 -12.63
N LYS A 48 -12.65 -0.24 -13.34
CA LYS A 48 -12.68 -0.08 -14.81
C LYS A 48 -11.81 -1.12 -15.51
N TYR A 49 -12.08 -2.40 -15.26
CA TYR A 49 -11.23 -3.52 -15.70
C TYR A 49 -11.03 -3.60 -17.22
N GLU A 50 -12.05 -3.32 -18.03
CA GLU A 50 -11.90 -3.34 -19.51
C GLU A 50 -10.90 -2.32 -20.04
N GLN A 51 -10.76 -1.17 -19.36
CA GLN A 51 -9.79 -0.15 -19.72
C GLN A 51 -8.40 -0.53 -19.20
N ALA A 52 -8.34 -1.10 -18.00
CA ALA A 52 -7.10 -1.59 -17.42
C ALA A 52 -6.48 -2.72 -18.26
N GLU A 53 -7.30 -3.65 -18.79
CA GLU A 53 -6.84 -4.75 -19.66
C GLU A 53 -6.19 -4.25 -20.94
N LYS A 54 -6.64 -3.12 -21.49
CA LYS A 54 -6.00 -2.50 -22.67
C LYS A 54 -4.58 -2.01 -22.38
N LEU A 55 -4.28 -1.64 -21.13
CA LEU A 55 -2.93 -1.21 -20.72
C LEU A 55 -2.03 -2.41 -20.42
N TYR A 56 -2.54 -3.41 -19.69
CA TYR A 56 -1.76 -4.58 -19.28
C TYR A 56 -2.52 -5.89 -19.56
N PRO A 57 -2.62 -6.31 -20.83
CA PRO A 57 -3.38 -7.52 -21.20
C PRO A 57 -2.74 -8.80 -20.65
N ALA A 58 -1.43 -8.80 -20.37
CA ALA A 58 -0.74 -9.96 -19.81
C ALA A 58 -1.22 -10.30 -18.39
N MET A 59 -1.51 -9.29 -17.55
CA MET A 59 -1.99 -9.52 -16.18
C MET A 59 -3.36 -10.21 -16.15
N PHE A 60 -4.23 -9.87 -17.11
CA PHE A 60 -5.56 -10.48 -17.23
C PHE A 60 -5.54 -11.93 -17.72
N LYS A 61 -4.40 -12.40 -18.24
CA LYS A 61 -4.19 -13.79 -18.68
C LYS A 61 -3.55 -14.67 -17.62
N ILE A 62 -3.20 -14.12 -16.45
CA ILE A 62 -2.64 -14.90 -15.35
C ILE A 62 -3.70 -15.88 -14.86
N ASP A 63 -3.36 -17.17 -14.88
CA ASP A 63 -4.15 -18.21 -14.23
C ASP A 63 -3.79 -18.27 -12.75
N VAL A 64 -4.72 -17.78 -11.92
CA VAL A 64 -4.58 -17.77 -10.46
C VAL A 64 -5.27 -18.95 -9.80
N ALA A 65 -6.08 -19.74 -10.54
CA ALA A 65 -6.92 -20.78 -9.98
C ALA A 65 -6.17 -21.80 -9.09
N PRO A 66 -4.93 -22.22 -9.42
CA PRO A 66 -4.18 -23.17 -8.58
C PRO A 66 -3.78 -22.62 -7.20
N PHE A 67 -3.83 -21.31 -7.00
CA PHE A 67 -3.35 -20.62 -5.80
C PHE A 67 -4.51 -20.00 -4.98
N MET A 68 -5.75 -20.19 -5.45
CA MET A 68 -6.95 -19.77 -4.74
C MET A 68 -7.26 -20.77 -3.62
N SER A 69 -7.61 -20.25 -2.45
CA SER A 69 -8.11 -21.04 -1.33
C SER A 69 -9.60 -20.78 -1.12
N GLU A 70 -10.32 -21.83 -0.77
CA GLU A 70 -11.70 -21.73 -0.30
C GLU A 70 -11.67 -21.31 1.17
N GLY A 71 -12.21 -20.12 1.47
CA GLY A 71 -12.41 -19.69 2.85
C GLY A 71 -13.57 -20.47 3.46
N THR A 72 -13.43 -20.89 4.72
CA THR A 72 -14.48 -21.58 5.46
C THR A 72 -15.75 -20.75 5.62
N GLU A 73 -15.65 -19.41 5.53
CA GLU A 73 -16.78 -18.46 5.58
C GLU A 73 -16.65 -17.26 4.60
N TYR A 74 -15.60 -17.20 3.77
CA TYR A 74 -15.27 -16.03 2.93
C TYR A 74 -15.27 -16.35 1.43
N ASN A 75 -15.48 -15.30 0.60
CA ASN A 75 -15.22 -15.36 -0.84
C ASN A 75 -13.82 -15.96 -1.10
N PRO A 76 -13.62 -16.75 -2.17
CA PRO A 76 -12.31 -17.29 -2.53
C PRO A 76 -11.24 -16.20 -2.52
N TYR A 77 -10.07 -16.50 -1.96
CA TYR A 77 -8.97 -15.56 -1.84
C TYR A 77 -7.68 -16.17 -2.39
N LEU A 78 -6.81 -15.29 -2.89
CA LEU A 78 -5.48 -15.70 -3.35
C LEU A 78 -4.54 -15.82 -2.14
N ALA A 79 -4.22 -17.05 -1.76
CA ALA A 79 -3.41 -17.36 -0.58
C ALA A 79 -1.90 -17.32 -0.86
N GLU A 80 -1.51 -17.65 -2.08
CA GLU A 80 -0.11 -17.74 -2.50
C GLU A 80 0.09 -17.10 -3.87
N VAL A 81 1.34 -16.76 -4.19
CA VAL A 81 1.73 -16.40 -5.55
C VAL A 81 2.36 -17.60 -6.24
N GLY A 82 2.01 -17.80 -7.51
CA GLY A 82 2.67 -18.77 -8.35
C GLY A 82 3.95 -18.25 -8.98
N GLU A 83 4.56 -19.07 -9.86
CA GLU A 83 5.75 -18.68 -10.62
C GLU A 83 5.53 -17.47 -11.55
N PHE A 84 4.27 -17.14 -11.87
CA PHE A 84 3.91 -15.97 -12.68
C PHE A 84 4.42 -14.66 -12.08
N VAL A 85 4.67 -14.61 -10.76
CA VAL A 85 5.21 -13.41 -10.11
C VAL A 85 6.60 -13.07 -10.63
N ASN A 86 7.39 -14.06 -11.07
CA ASN A 86 8.75 -13.88 -11.55
C ASN A 86 8.85 -12.94 -12.74
N ASP A 87 7.80 -12.89 -13.58
CA ASP A 87 7.73 -12.00 -14.74
C ASP A 87 7.56 -10.52 -14.36
N TYR A 88 7.06 -10.26 -13.15
CA TYR A 88 6.81 -8.93 -12.61
C TYR A 88 7.79 -8.53 -11.51
N MET A 89 8.51 -9.52 -10.95
CA MET A 89 9.61 -9.27 -10.03
C MET A 89 10.64 -8.36 -10.68
N ASN A 90 11.17 -7.42 -9.91
CA ASN A 90 12.14 -6.44 -10.37
C ASN A 90 11.63 -5.44 -11.43
N THR A 91 10.31 -5.29 -11.58
CA THR A 91 9.70 -4.32 -12.50
C THR A 91 8.77 -3.34 -11.76
N TYR A 92 8.52 -2.17 -12.37
CA TYR A 92 7.47 -1.26 -11.91
C TYR A 92 6.07 -1.86 -12.02
N ASP A 93 5.90 -2.91 -12.82
CA ASP A 93 4.60 -3.58 -12.97
C ASP A 93 4.29 -4.47 -11.75
N GLY A 94 5.25 -4.71 -10.85
CA GLY A 94 5.02 -5.43 -9.60
C GLY A 94 3.98 -4.76 -8.69
N VAL A 95 3.95 -3.43 -8.62
CA VAL A 95 2.90 -2.70 -7.86
C VAL A 95 1.54 -2.80 -8.55
N SER A 96 1.51 -2.73 -9.89
CA SER A 96 0.29 -2.95 -10.68
C SER A 96 -0.27 -4.36 -10.48
N LEU A 97 0.61 -5.37 -10.48
CA LEU A 97 0.23 -6.76 -10.19
C LEU A 97 -0.35 -6.88 -8.77
N ALA A 98 0.32 -6.31 -7.77
CA ALA A 98 -0.14 -6.35 -6.39
C ALA A 98 -1.57 -5.83 -6.26
N VAL A 99 -1.84 -4.62 -6.80
CA VAL A 99 -3.17 -4.00 -6.77
C VAL A 99 -4.19 -4.81 -7.56
N PHE A 100 -3.81 -5.33 -8.73
CA PHE A 100 -4.67 -6.16 -9.56
C PHE A 100 -5.13 -7.41 -8.84
N LEU A 101 -4.20 -8.14 -8.20
CA LEU A 101 -4.51 -9.37 -7.48
C LEU A 101 -5.36 -9.09 -6.22
N GLU A 102 -5.04 -8.06 -5.45
CA GLU A 102 -5.84 -7.60 -4.31
C GLU A 102 -7.29 -7.34 -4.73
N ASN A 103 -7.50 -6.54 -5.79
CA ASN A 103 -8.83 -6.05 -6.16
C ASN A 103 -9.65 -7.04 -7.00
N LYS A 104 -9.00 -7.89 -7.82
CA LYS A 104 -9.71 -8.85 -8.67
C LYS A 104 -9.87 -10.22 -8.01
N TYR A 105 -8.92 -10.63 -7.17
CA TYR A 105 -8.84 -11.98 -6.61
C TYR A 105 -8.75 -12.01 -5.08
N ASN A 106 -9.00 -10.88 -4.41
CA ASN A 106 -8.99 -10.77 -2.96
C ASN A 106 -7.70 -11.33 -2.35
N ALA A 107 -6.54 -10.92 -2.87
CA ALA A 107 -5.26 -11.43 -2.39
C ALA A 107 -5.04 -11.14 -0.91
N HIS A 108 -4.56 -12.15 -0.18
CA HIS A 108 -4.28 -12.04 1.24
C HIS A 108 -3.25 -10.93 1.53
N ASP A 109 -3.35 -10.28 2.69
CA ASP A 109 -2.46 -9.18 3.06
C ASP A 109 -0.98 -9.58 2.98
N ASN A 110 -0.63 -10.82 3.39
CA ASN A 110 0.72 -11.37 3.23
C ASN A 110 1.21 -11.39 1.77
N VAL A 111 0.34 -11.78 0.84
CA VAL A 111 0.65 -11.82 -0.60
C VAL A 111 0.82 -10.41 -1.13
N TYR A 112 -0.15 -9.54 -0.85
CA TYR A 112 -0.13 -8.15 -1.28
C TYR A 112 1.12 -7.43 -0.78
N ASP A 113 1.45 -7.62 0.49
CA ASP A 113 2.64 -7.10 1.13
C ASP A 113 3.95 -7.56 0.48
N MET A 114 4.09 -8.88 0.28
CA MET A 114 5.27 -9.46 -0.33
C MET A 114 5.50 -8.88 -1.73
N LEU A 115 4.45 -8.68 -2.52
CA LEU A 115 4.55 -8.06 -3.85
C LEU A 115 4.99 -6.60 -3.77
N LEU A 116 4.43 -5.82 -2.84
CA LEU A 116 4.82 -4.42 -2.63
C LEU A 116 6.28 -4.31 -2.18
N ARG A 117 6.72 -5.14 -1.22
CA ARG A 117 8.13 -5.21 -0.80
C ARG A 117 9.03 -5.68 -1.93
N GLY A 118 8.60 -6.64 -2.74
CA GLY A 118 9.31 -7.07 -3.96
C GLY A 118 9.51 -5.93 -4.94
N SER A 119 8.51 -5.08 -5.14
CA SER A 119 8.61 -3.87 -5.97
C SER A 119 9.59 -2.84 -5.38
N LEU A 120 9.61 -2.66 -4.05
CA LEU A 120 10.56 -1.76 -3.38
C LEU A 120 12.01 -2.29 -3.38
N ARG A 121 12.19 -3.61 -3.44
CA ARG A 121 13.51 -4.24 -3.61
C ARG A 121 14.06 -4.04 -5.03
N ALA A 122 13.17 -3.97 -6.01
CA ALA A 122 13.51 -3.65 -7.40
C ALA A 122 13.94 -2.19 -7.56
N ASP A 123 13.16 -1.30 -6.96
CA ASP A 123 13.35 0.13 -6.99
C ASP A 123 12.96 0.72 -5.63
N SER A 124 13.98 1.04 -4.83
CA SER A 124 13.80 1.67 -3.52
C SER A 124 13.27 3.10 -3.59
N THR A 125 13.07 3.66 -4.79
CA THR A 125 12.47 4.97 -5.01
C THR A 125 11.01 4.90 -5.47
N ASN A 126 10.41 3.70 -5.52
CA ASN A 126 9.03 3.51 -5.94
C ASN A 126 8.02 3.98 -4.87
N VAL A 127 7.82 5.30 -4.81
CA VAL A 127 6.88 5.96 -3.88
C VAL A 127 5.45 5.41 -3.97
N PRO A 128 4.87 5.10 -5.15
CA PRO A 128 3.60 4.39 -5.23
C PRO A 128 3.52 3.09 -4.41
N ALA A 129 4.56 2.25 -4.48
CA ALA A 129 4.63 1.03 -3.69
C ALA A 129 4.76 1.32 -2.20
N MET A 130 5.55 2.33 -1.81
CA MET A 130 5.64 2.77 -0.41
C MET A 130 4.30 3.27 0.13
N PHE A 131 3.53 4.00 -0.69
CA PHE A 131 2.23 4.54 -0.31
C PHE A 131 1.23 3.42 -0.01
N LEU A 132 1.13 2.45 -0.92
CA LEU A 132 0.24 1.31 -0.76
C LEU A 132 0.66 0.40 0.40
N LEU A 133 1.97 0.20 0.57
CA LEU A 133 2.49 -0.55 1.71
C LEU A 133 2.20 0.17 3.03
N ALA A 134 2.44 1.48 3.11
CA ALA A 134 2.12 2.27 4.30
C ALA A 134 0.62 2.23 4.63
N LYS A 135 -0.25 2.29 3.62
CA LYS A 135 -1.70 2.14 3.78
C LYS A 135 -2.05 0.77 4.38
N LEU A 136 -1.49 -0.30 3.83
CA LEU A 136 -1.70 -1.67 4.29
C LEU A 136 -1.26 -1.86 5.75
N ARG A 137 -0.07 -1.35 6.11
CA ARG A 137 0.46 -1.37 7.47
C ARG A 137 -0.39 -0.57 8.45
N TYR A 138 -0.80 0.63 8.05
CA TYR A 138 -1.65 1.48 8.88
C TYR A 138 -3.01 0.85 9.17
N LYS A 139 -3.66 0.24 8.16
CA LYS A 139 -4.95 -0.44 8.33
C LYS A 139 -4.88 -1.65 9.26
N ASN A 140 -3.70 -2.22 9.44
CA ASN A 140 -3.44 -3.39 10.27
C ASN A 140 -2.74 -3.03 11.60
N ASP A 141 -2.86 -1.78 12.03
CA ASP A 141 -2.29 -1.25 13.29
C ASP A 141 -0.76 -1.30 13.41
N ILE A 142 -0.03 -1.54 12.31
CA ILE A 142 1.44 -1.53 12.25
C ILE A 142 1.90 -0.09 11.94
N THR A 143 1.64 0.81 12.88
CA THR A 143 1.68 2.27 12.64
C THR A 143 3.11 2.83 12.51
N ASP A 144 4.08 2.29 13.24
CA ASP A 144 5.49 2.67 13.15
C ASP A 144 6.06 2.42 11.74
N ASP A 145 5.79 1.24 11.17
CA ASP A 145 6.23 0.87 9.83
C ASP A 145 5.58 1.76 8.76
N ALA A 146 4.28 2.05 8.93
CA ALA A 146 3.57 2.97 8.06
C ALA A 146 4.20 4.38 8.12
N TYR A 147 4.54 4.86 9.31
CA TYR A 147 5.18 6.16 9.46
C TYR A 147 6.59 6.17 8.86
N TYR A 148 7.37 5.11 9.08
CA TYR A 148 8.71 4.96 8.51
C TYR A 148 8.69 5.07 6.98
N LEU A 149 7.75 4.37 6.33
CA LEU A 149 7.53 4.48 4.90
C LEU A 149 7.16 5.91 4.46
N VAL A 150 6.25 6.57 5.19
CA VAL A 150 5.86 7.97 4.90
C VAL A 150 7.02 8.94 5.03
N GLN A 151 7.92 8.76 6.01
CA GLN A 151 9.13 9.58 6.12
C GLN A 151 10.06 9.38 4.91
N HIS A 152 10.17 8.17 4.37
CA HIS A 152 10.93 7.90 3.15
C HIS A 152 10.27 8.51 1.91
N MET A 153 8.95 8.40 1.78
CA MET A 153 8.20 9.08 0.72
C MET A 153 8.43 10.59 0.75
N MET A 154 8.42 11.20 1.94
CA MET A 154 8.65 12.64 2.11
C MET A 154 10.06 13.08 1.67
N LYS A 155 11.07 12.20 1.76
CA LYS A 155 12.42 12.49 1.26
C LYS A 155 12.48 12.45 -0.27
N LEU A 156 11.71 11.56 -0.90
CA LEU A 156 11.72 11.32 -2.34
C LEU A 156 10.81 12.30 -3.11
N GLU A 157 9.62 12.58 -2.59
CA GLU A 157 8.62 13.46 -3.18
C GLU A 157 8.19 14.56 -2.19
N PRO A 158 9.10 15.46 -1.75
CA PRO A 158 8.80 16.46 -0.72
C PRO A 158 7.74 17.48 -1.13
N ASP A 159 7.56 17.70 -2.43
CA ASP A 159 6.58 18.64 -2.97
C ASP A 159 5.22 17.98 -3.26
N ASN A 160 5.12 16.65 -3.15
CA ASN A 160 3.85 15.95 -3.35
C ASN A 160 2.90 16.28 -2.19
N LYS A 161 1.79 16.95 -2.51
CA LYS A 161 0.77 17.39 -1.55
C LYS A 161 0.30 16.24 -0.66
N LYS A 162 0.00 15.06 -1.24
CA LYS A 162 -0.54 13.92 -0.49
C LYS A 162 0.48 13.31 0.45
N VAL A 163 1.75 13.21 0.01
CA VAL A 163 2.87 12.75 0.87
C VAL A 163 3.08 13.72 2.04
N ARG A 164 3.03 15.03 1.78
CA ARG A 164 3.13 16.06 2.82
C ARG A 164 2.00 15.97 3.84
N GLU A 165 0.77 15.81 3.38
CA GLU A 165 -0.41 15.67 4.24
C GLU A 165 -0.31 14.43 5.13
N LEU A 166 0.09 13.28 4.57
CA LEU A 166 0.34 12.07 5.35
C LEU A 166 1.46 12.27 6.37
N ASN A 167 2.59 12.85 5.97
CA ASN A 167 3.70 13.09 6.88
C ASN A 167 3.34 14.06 8.02
N ALA A 168 2.57 15.12 7.73
CA ALA A 168 2.04 16.03 8.75
C ALA A 168 1.09 15.29 9.70
N TYR A 169 0.17 14.48 9.15
CA TYR A 169 -0.73 13.67 9.95
C TYR A 169 0.02 12.78 10.96
N PHE A 170 1.04 12.04 10.51
CA PHE A 170 1.82 11.21 11.43
C PHE A 170 2.57 12.05 12.48
N LYS A 171 3.18 13.17 12.10
CA LYS A 171 3.84 14.07 13.06
C LYS A 171 2.91 14.60 14.15
N ASP A 172 1.66 14.88 13.80
CA ASP A 172 0.68 15.43 14.72
C ASP A 172 0.00 14.35 15.60
N ASN A 173 0.06 13.08 15.18
CA ASN A 173 -0.77 12.02 15.77
C ASN A 173 0.02 10.82 16.29
N HIS A 174 1.32 10.72 16.00
CA HIS A 174 2.19 9.62 16.35
C HIS A 174 3.44 10.12 17.07
N GLU A 175 3.92 9.36 18.06
CA GLU A 175 5.20 9.67 18.70
C GLU A 175 6.34 9.62 17.66
N PRO A 176 7.41 10.41 17.82
CA PRO A 176 8.58 10.29 16.97
C PRO A 176 9.11 8.85 16.97
N LEU A 177 9.46 8.35 15.77
CA LEU A 177 10.13 7.05 15.67
C LEU A 177 11.46 7.11 16.43
N GLY A 178 11.83 6.02 17.09
CA GLY A 178 13.07 5.93 17.85
C GLY A 178 14.33 6.03 16.97
N ASP A 179 15.50 6.22 17.59
CA ASP A 179 16.76 6.45 16.86
C ASP A 179 17.37 5.19 16.23
N ASN A 180 16.92 3.99 16.61
CA ASN A 180 17.47 2.70 16.18
C ASN A 180 16.63 2.03 15.08
N LEU A 181 16.28 2.79 14.04
CA LEU A 181 15.53 2.25 12.91
C LEU A 181 16.45 1.47 11.95
N PRO A 182 15.97 0.37 11.34
CA PRO A 182 16.72 -0.30 10.29
C PRO A 182 16.95 0.66 9.10
N ASN A 183 17.95 0.38 8.28
CA ASN A 183 18.03 1.02 6.96
C ASN A 183 16.89 0.51 6.05
N PHE A 184 16.61 1.23 4.97
CA PHE A 184 15.45 0.93 4.12
C PHE A 184 15.50 -0.47 3.48
N ASP A 185 16.66 -0.94 3.02
CA ASP A 185 16.80 -2.29 2.44
C ASP A 185 16.53 -3.39 3.48
N THR A 186 17.02 -3.20 4.71
CA THR A 186 16.75 -4.12 5.82
C THR A 186 15.27 -4.13 6.17
N PHE A 187 14.65 -2.95 6.25
CA PHE A 187 13.22 -2.78 6.52
C PHE A 187 12.35 -3.55 5.50
N ILE A 188 12.56 -3.35 4.19
CA ILE A 188 11.73 -4.00 3.16
C ILE A 188 11.98 -5.51 3.02
N ARG A 189 13.05 -6.06 3.62
CA ARG A 189 13.30 -7.51 3.66
C ARG A 189 12.60 -8.19 4.83
N GLN A 190 12.27 -7.44 5.88
CA GLN A 190 11.58 -8.00 7.03
C GLN A 190 10.16 -8.44 6.62
N GLU A 191 9.85 -9.69 6.93
CA GLU A 191 8.48 -10.16 6.91
C GLU A 191 7.75 -9.60 8.11
N VAL A 192 6.45 -9.35 7.92
CA VAL A 192 5.60 -8.85 8.99
C VAL A 192 4.32 -9.66 8.92
N TYR A 193 3.92 -10.16 10.07
CA TYR A 193 2.76 -11.01 10.21
C TYR A 193 1.52 -10.15 10.41
N TYR A 194 0.59 -10.26 9.46
CA TYR A 194 -0.74 -9.70 9.60
C TYR A 194 -1.59 -10.65 10.45
N ARG A 195 -2.49 -10.13 11.27
CA ARG A 195 -3.45 -10.98 11.98
C ARG A 195 -4.33 -11.66 10.94
N GLU A 196 -4.29 -12.98 10.89
CA GLU A 196 -5.24 -13.74 10.09
C GLU A 196 -6.64 -13.49 10.66
N LEU A 197 -7.61 -13.22 9.79
CA LEU A 197 -9.01 -13.17 10.18
C LEU A 197 -9.37 -14.59 10.65
N GLU A 198 -9.58 -14.76 11.97
CA GLU A 198 -10.22 -15.97 12.53
C GLU A 198 -11.58 -16.23 11.87
#